data_AF-A0AAU1G9S3-F1
#
_entry.id   AF-A0AAU1G9S3-F1
#
_cell.length_a   1.000
_cell.length_b   1.000
_cell.length_c   1.000
_cell.angle_alpha   90.00
_cell.angle_beta   90.00
_cell.angle_gamma   90.00
#
_symmetry.space_group_name_H-M   'P 1'
#
loop_
_entity.id
_entity.type
_entity.pdbx_description
1 polymer ?
#
loop_
_entity_poly.entity_id
_entity_poly.type
_entity_poly.pdbx_seq_one_letter_code
_entity_poly.pdbx_strand_id
1 'polypeptide(L)'
;MASALFALALLAALAGPLAQRLRRHPAFVTGRDGRLSTSTALALAWTVVLVWLLLTTLGYGLTAGGGIGWFQGEHGPLSSLTTVYLPLIGGPYAAMIAAKTVVGIRVENGSMAKPAPKPAATGGRPLRELIANDSGRTDLVDLQYVALSAVTMLYVVLFFLSDVGAGLPRLPDEIWALTGAPAGAYLVNKMATRANPVITDVTVSDGLLTVEGGGFTDPRLTVADTTLPATPDPVTGALTAPLPATTQPPFTVVVTSRGLRSDPYRYEAPAAG
;
A
#
# COMPACT_ATOMS: atom_id res chain seq x y z
N MET A 1 -4.56 36.26 -8.15
CA MET A 1 -5.51 35.40 -8.91
C MET A 1 -4.84 34.63 -10.05
N ALA A 2 -4.06 35.26 -10.93
CA ALA A 2 -3.38 34.56 -12.04
C ALA A 2 -2.47 33.41 -11.56
N SER A 3 -1.71 33.61 -10.48
CA SER A 3 -0.83 32.58 -9.91
C SER A 3 -1.58 31.37 -9.34
N ALA A 4 -2.76 31.57 -8.77
CA ALA A 4 -3.61 30.49 -8.27
C ALA A 4 -4.23 29.67 -9.42
N LEU A 5 -4.63 30.34 -10.51
CA LEU A 5 -5.13 29.65 -11.71
C LEU A 5 -4.02 28.82 -12.37
N PHE A 6 -2.81 29.36 -12.47
CA PHE A 6 -1.64 28.62 -12.95
C PHE A 6 -1.34 27.42 -12.04
N ALA A 7 -1.36 27.61 -10.72
CA ALA A 7 -1.19 26.54 -9.76
C ALA A 7 -2.23 25.43 -9.94
N LEU A 8 -3.52 25.77 -10.07
CA LEU A 8 -4.58 24.79 -10.31
C LEU A 8 -4.42 24.06 -11.65
N ALA A 9 -4.05 24.76 -12.71
CA ALA A 9 -3.80 24.16 -14.02
C ALA A 9 -2.62 23.16 -13.96
N LEU A 10 -1.54 23.52 -13.26
CA LEU A 10 -0.39 22.65 -13.06
C LEU A 10 -0.73 21.43 -12.20
N LEU A 11 -1.54 21.60 -11.16
CA LEU A 11 -2.02 20.49 -10.33
C LEU A 11 -2.84 19.50 -11.17
N ALA A 12 -3.75 20.02 -12.01
CA ALA A 12 -4.55 19.20 -12.92
C ALA A 12 -3.67 18.48 -13.96
N ALA A 13 -2.64 19.14 -14.48
CA ALA A 13 -1.71 18.56 -15.44
C ALA A 13 -0.84 17.44 -14.84
N LEU A 14 -0.54 17.48 -13.54
CA LEU A 14 0.20 16.43 -12.83
C LEU A 14 -0.73 15.30 -12.38
N ALA A 15 -1.84 15.64 -11.71
CA ALA A 15 -2.75 14.69 -11.11
C ALA A 15 -3.65 13.96 -12.14
N GLY A 16 -4.05 14.64 -13.22
CA GLY A 16 -4.96 14.10 -14.24
C GLY A 16 -4.40 12.88 -14.97
N PRO A 17 -3.22 12.98 -15.62
CA PRO A 17 -2.58 11.85 -16.28
C PRO A 17 -2.24 10.71 -15.32
N LEU A 18 -1.83 11.04 -14.08
CA LEU A 18 -1.56 10.05 -13.06
C LEU A 18 -2.82 9.31 -12.64
N ALA A 19 -3.92 10.01 -12.34
CA ALA A 19 -5.20 9.39 -12.01
C ALA A 19 -5.72 8.52 -13.15
N GLN A 20 -5.58 8.96 -14.40
CA GLN A 20 -5.94 8.17 -15.58
C GLN A 20 -5.06 6.92 -15.73
N ARG A 21 -3.75 7.03 -15.46
CA ARG A 21 -2.83 5.90 -15.45
C ARG A 21 -3.15 4.92 -14.34
N LEU A 22 -3.46 5.39 -13.13
CA LEU A 22 -3.84 4.54 -12.00
C LEU A 22 -5.18 3.84 -12.24
N ARG A 23 -6.12 4.48 -12.95
CA ARG A 23 -7.36 3.84 -13.39
C ARG A 23 -7.11 2.72 -14.40
N ARG A 24 -6.17 2.89 -15.33
CA ARG A 24 -5.85 1.89 -16.38
C ARG A 24 -4.89 0.80 -15.91
N HIS A 25 -3.94 1.15 -15.04
CA HIS A 25 -2.85 0.30 -14.56
C HIS A 25 -2.65 0.52 -13.05
N PRO A 26 -3.56 0.02 -12.21
CA PRO A 26 -3.50 0.23 -10.76
C PRO A 26 -2.25 -0.41 -10.12
N ALA A 27 -1.58 -1.33 -10.82
CA ALA A 27 -0.41 -2.10 -10.35
C ALA A 27 0.68 -1.24 -9.68
N PHE A 28 0.79 0.04 -10.05
CA PHE A 28 1.76 0.98 -9.45
C PHE A 28 1.48 1.35 -7.99
N VAL A 29 0.22 1.36 -7.58
CA VAL A 29 -0.24 1.63 -6.20
C VAL A 29 -0.81 0.37 -5.55
N THR A 30 -0.72 -0.76 -6.24
CA THR A 30 -1.19 -2.04 -5.74
C THR A 30 -0.06 -2.68 -4.93
N GLY A 31 -0.37 -3.13 -3.72
CA GLY A 31 0.49 -3.99 -2.93
C GLY A 31 0.75 -5.32 -3.65
N ARG A 32 1.73 -6.08 -3.12
CA ARG A 32 2.11 -7.37 -3.71
C ARG A 32 1.05 -8.47 -3.53
N ASP A 33 0.01 -8.18 -2.75
CA ASP A 33 -1.22 -8.94 -2.52
C ASP A 33 -2.34 -8.63 -3.53
N GLY A 34 -2.08 -7.73 -4.49
CA GLY A 34 -3.07 -7.36 -5.49
C GLY A 34 -4.12 -6.35 -4.99
N ARG A 35 -3.98 -5.79 -3.78
CA ARG A 35 -4.88 -4.75 -3.21
C ARG A 35 -4.28 -3.36 -3.31
N LEU A 36 -5.08 -2.30 -3.28
CA LEU A 36 -4.56 -0.93 -3.18
C LEU A 36 -3.76 -0.74 -1.87
N SER A 37 -2.47 -0.41 -1.97
CA SER A 37 -1.61 -0.11 -0.82
C SER A 37 -1.84 1.32 -0.36
N THR A 38 -2.53 1.48 0.77
CA THR A 38 -2.81 2.78 1.40
C THR A 38 -1.55 3.62 1.61
N SER A 39 -0.46 3.01 2.09
CA SER A 39 0.83 3.68 2.25
C SER A 39 1.46 4.13 0.93
N THR A 40 1.33 3.34 -0.15
CA THR A 40 1.88 3.69 -1.47
C THR A 40 1.05 4.79 -2.13
N ALA A 41 -0.28 4.73 -1.97
CA ALA A 41 -1.18 5.75 -2.47
C ALA A 41 -0.96 7.11 -1.77
N LEU A 42 -0.84 7.12 -0.44
CA LEU A 42 -0.55 8.34 0.32
C LEU A 42 0.85 8.88 0.02
N ALA A 43 1.87 8.02 -0.09
CA ALA A 43 3.21 8.44 -0.48
C ALA A 43 3.18 9.11 -1.86
N LEU A 44 2.55 8.49 -2.86
CA LEU A 44 2.42 9.03 -4.21
C LEU A 44 1.65 10.37 -4.21
N ALA A 45 0.56 10.47 -3.45
CA ALA A 45 -0.22 11.70 -3.33
C ALA A 45 0.62 12.85 -2.74
N TRP A 46 1.34 12.60 -1.66
CA TRP A 46 2.28 13.58 -1.09
C TRP A 46 3.40 13.96 -2.06
N THR A 47 3.95 13.00 -2.82
CA THR A 47 4.95 13.29 -3.85
C THR A 47 4.39 14.24 -4.91
N VAL A 48 3.18 13.99 -5.41
CA VAL A 48 2.52 14.87 -6.40
C VAL A 48 2.30 16.26 -5.83
N VAL A 49 1.79 16.36 -4.60
CA VAL A 49 1.58 17.65 -3.92
C VAL A 49 2.91 18.40 -3.78
N LEU A 50 3.98 17.74 -3.35
CA LEU A 50 5.29 18.39 -3.19
C LEU A 50 5.85 18.86 -4.53
N VAL A 51 5.86 18.00 -5.56
CA VAL A 51 6.35 18.37 -6.90
C VAL A 51 5.55 19.55 -7.45
N TRP A 52 4.23 19.54 -7.26
CA TRP A 52 3.36 20.64 -7.64
C TRP A 52 3.71 21.95 -6.91
N LEU A 53 3.91 21.92 -5.59
CA LEU A 53 4.32 23.09 -4.81
C LEU A 53 5.65 23.67 -5.30
N LEU A 54 6.65 22.80 -5.52
CA LEU A 54 7.98 23.21 -5.99
C LEU A 54 7.93 23.83 -7.39
N LEU A 55 7.24 23.19 -8.33
CA LEU A 55 7.11 23.71 -9.70
C LEU A 55 6.30 25.00 -9.76
N THR A 56 5.24 25.12 -8.95
CA THR A 56 4.45 26.36 -8.87
C THR A 56 5.28 27.49 -8.27
N THR A 57 6.03 27.20 -7.21
CA THR A 57 6.96 28.17 -6.60
C THR A 57 8.01 28.60 -7.61
N LEU A 58 8.64 27.66 -8.32
CA LEU A 58 9.61 27.97 -9.38
C LEU A 58 9.00 28.86 -10.48
N GLY A 59 7.83 28.48 -11.00
CA GLY A 59 7.13 29.23 -12.04
C GLY A 59 6.76 30.65 -11.58
N TYR A 60 6.26 30.78 -10.35
CA TYR A 60 5.96 32.08 -9.75
C TYR A 60 7.23 32.93 -9.62
N GLY A 61 8.32 32.40 -9.08
CA GLY A 61 9.58 33.12 -8.92
C GLY A 61 10.15 33.65 -10.23
N LEU A 62 10.06 32.85 -11.30
CA LEU A 62 10.54 33.22 -12.63
C LEU A 62 9.65 34.23 -13.36
N THR A 63 8.35 34.27 -13.08
CA THR A 63 7.38 35.08 -13.85
C THR A 63 6.87 36.31 -13.12
N ALA A 64 6.65 36.21 -11.80
CA ALA A 64 6.01 37.23 -10.99
C ALA A 64 6.79 37.59 -9.72
N GLY A 65 7.71 36.72 -9.27
CA GLY A 65 8.46 36.89 -8.02
C GLY A 65 9.70 37.76 -8.12
N GLY A 66 10.05 38.33 -9.28
CA GLY A 66 11.26 39.15 -9.43
C GLY A 66 12.55 38.34 -9.60
N GLY A 67 12.45 37.08 -10.02
CA GLY A 67 13.59 36.25 -10.41
C GLY A 67 14.34 35.64 -9.23
N ILE A 68 15.66 35.48 -9.39
CA ILE A 68 16.52 34.72 -8.45
C ILE A 68 16.53 35.36 -7.04
N GLY A 69 16.39 36.69 -6.94
CA GLY A 69 16.42 37.41 -5.66
C GLY A 69 15.33 36.97 -4.67
N TRP A 70 14.18 36.51 -5.17
CA TRP A 70 13.09 35.99 -4.32
C TRP A 70 13.44 34.67 -3.62
N PHE A 71 14.32 33.87 -4.21
CA PHE A 71 14.80 32.63 -3.60
C PHE A 71 15.92 32.85 -2.58
N GLN A 72 16.59 34.00 -2.62
CA GLN A 72 17.76 34.31 -1.78
C GLN A 72 17.40 35.06 -0.48
N GLY A 73 16.13 35.38 -0.26
CA GLY A 73 15.68 36.05 0.96
C GLY A 73 15.85 35.19 2.22
N GLU A 74 16.04 35.84 3.37
CA GLU A 74 16.22 35.22 4.70
C GLU A 74 15.06 34.28 5.09
N HIS A 75 13.86 34.56 4.60
CA HIS A 75 12.68 33.70 4.67
C HIS A 75 12.14 33.39 3.27
N GLY A 76 13.03 32.93 2.39
CA GLY A 76 12.66 32.54 1.03
C GLY A 76 11.51 31.53 0.99
N PRO A 77 10.85 31.39 -0.17
CA PRO A 77 9.61 30.62 -0.33
C PRO A 77 9.76 29.12 -0.04
N LEU A 78 10.98 28.62 0.11
CA LEU A 78 11.31 27.23 0.43
C LEU A 78 11.80 27.04 1.86
N SER A 79 11.77 28.07 2.72
CA SER A 79 12.32 28.03 4.09
C SER A 79 11.69 26.93 4.97
N SER A 80 10.41 26.60 4.76
CA SER A 80 9.71 25.53 5.46
C SER A 80 10.03 24.12 4.93
N LEU A 81 10.72 23.99 3.80
CA LEU A 81 10.89 22.70 3.11
C LEU A 81 11.64 21.68 3.97
N THR A 82 12.75 22.10 4.58
CA THR A 82 13.65 21.21 5.32
C THR A 82 13.13 20.86 6.72
N THR A 83 12.46 21.81 7.37
CA THR A 83 12.01 21.68 8.76
C THR A 83 10.61 21.06 8.87
N VAL A 84 9.73 21.30 7.90
CA VAL A 84 8.32 20.89 7.98
C VAL A 84 8.00 19.80 6.96
N TYR A 85 8.34 20.01 5.68
CA TYR A 85 7.88 19.14 4.61
C TYR A 85 8.69 17.85 4.46
N LEU A 86 10.02 17.88 4.64
CA LEU A 86 10.85 16.67 4.61
C LEU A 86 10.46 15.65 5.69
N PRO A 87 10.26 16.03 6.97
CA PRO A 87 9.75 15.11 7.99
C PRO A 87 8.33 14.60 7.71
N LEU A 88 7.43 15.47 7.25
CA LEU A 88 6.04 15.13 6.91
C LEU A 88 5.95 14.05 5.82
N ILE A 89 6.86 14.11 4.85
CA ILE A 89 6.99 13.12 3.78
C ILE A 89 7.77 11.88 4.26
N GLY A 90 8.66 12.06 5.24
CA GLY A 90 9.40 10.99 5.89
C GLY A 90 8.50 9.89 6.45
N GLY A 91 7.33 10.21 7.02
CA GLY A 91 6.36 9.24 7.51
C GLY A 91 5.86 8.25 6.43
N PRO A 92 5.21 8.73 5.36
CA PRO A 92 4.78 7.90 4.24
C PRO A 92 5.92 7.10 3.57
N TYR A 93 7.11 7.70 3.41
CA TYR A 93 8.26 7.02 2.80
C TYR A 93 8.87 5.98 3.74
N ALA A 94 8.99 6.26 5.05
CA ALA A 94 9.41 5.30 6.05
C ALA A 94 8.42 4.13 6.15
N ALA A 95 7.12 4.42 6.12
CA ALA A 95 6.08 3.39 6.05
C ALA A 95 6.16 2.54 4.76
N MET A 96 6.43 3.16 3.61
CA MET A 96 6.65 2.45 2.35
C MET A 96 7.90 1.56 2.39
N ILE A 97 9.02 2.09 2.91
CA ILE A 97 10.27 1.34 3.05
C ILE A 97 10.06 0.18 4.03
N ALA A 98 9.49 0.44 5.20
CA ALA A 98 9.18 -0.59 6.19
C ALA A 98 8.24 -1.66 5.61
N ALA A 99 7.18 -1.29 4.90
CA ALA A 99 6.30 -2.25 4.24
C ALA A 99 7.05 -3.09 3.19
N LYS A 100 7.93 -2.46 2.39
CA LYS A 100 8.75 -3.19 1.40
C LYS A 100 9.78 -4.11 2.05
N THR A 101 10.42 -3.68 3.12
CA THR A 101 11.44 -4.43 3.87
C THR A 101 10.80 -5.60 4.61
N VAL A 102 9.68 -5.38 5.30
CA VAL A 102 8.92 -6.44 5.97
C VAL A 102 8.44 -7.47 4.96
N VAL A 103 7.90 -7.05 3.81
CA VAL A 103 7.49 -7.99 2.75
C VAL A 103 8.70 -8.68 2.11
N GLY A 104 9.81 -7.98 1.90
CA GLY A 104 11.04 -8.53 1.34
C GLY A 104 11.64 -9.61 2.22
N ILE A 105 11.88 -9.30 3.49
CA ILE A 105 12.36 -10.24 4.52
C ILE A 105 11.40 -11.42 4.64
N ARG A 106 10.08 -11.19 4.57
CA ARG A 106 9.09 -12.27 4.67
C ARG A 106 9.06 -13.19 3.46
N VAL A 107 9.33 -12.67 2.26
CA VAL A 107 9.48 -13.45 1.01
C VAL A 107 10.80 -14.23 1.03
N GLU A 108 11.90 -13.59 1.44
CA GLU A 108 13.21 -14.25 1.59
C GLU A 108 13.18 -15.37 2.64
N ASN A 109 12.41 -15.18 3.72
CA ASN A 109 12.27 -16.19 4.79
C ASN A 109 11.17 -17.23 4.54
N GLY A 110 10.56 -17.30 3.34
CA GLY A 110 9.50 -18.28 3.01
C GLY A 110 8.18 -18.10 3.80
N SER A 111 8.07 -17.02 4.57
CA SER A 111 6.88 -16.69 5.39
C SER A 111 5.78 -15.94 4.62
N MET A 112 5.92 -15.82 3.29
CA MET A 112 4.91 -15.26 2.39
C MET A 112 5.21 -15.73 0.96
N ALA A 113 4.29 -16.41 0.29
CA ALA A 113 4.36 -16.62 -1.15
C ALA A 113 3.18 -15.91 -1.83
N LYS A 114 3.48 -15.35 -3.00
CA LYS A 114 2.58 -14.46 -3.73
C LYS A 114 1.44 -15.25 -4.38
N PRO A 115 0.17 -14.98 -4.06
CA PRO A 115 -0.91 -15.51 -4.87
C PRO A 115 -0.88 -14.81 -6.23
N ALA A 116 -1.11 -15.57 -7.30
CA ALA A 116 -1.33 -14.97 -8.61
C ALA A 116 -2.56 -14.02 -8.55
N PRO A 117 -2.52 -12.86 -9.21
CA PRO A 117 -3.64 -11.92 -9.17
C PRO A 117 -4.92 -12.58 -9.68
N LYS A 118 -5.95 -12.67 -8.84
CA LYS A 118 -7.28 -13.09 -9.31
C LYS A 118 -7.80 -12.01 -10.28
N PRO A 119 -8.17 -12.36 -11.52
CA PRO A 119 -8.79 -11.39 -12.42
C PRO A 119 -10.09 -10.91 -11.78
N ALA A 120 -10.21 -9.60 -11.55
CA ALA A 120 -11.49 -9.04 -11.14
C ALA A 120 -12.47 -9.22 -12.31
N ALA A 121 -13.55 -9.96 -12.10
CA ALA A 121 -14.58 -10.26 -13.11
C ALA A 121 -15.32 -9.01 -13.63
N THR A 122 -15.08 -7.84 -13.05
CA THR A 122 -15.60 -6.54 -13.50
C THR A 122 -14.51 -5.50 -13.28
N GLY A 123 -14.12 -4.81 -14.36
CA GLY A 123 -12.94 -3.95 -14.46
C GLY A 123 -12.92 -2.66 -13.63
N GLY A 124 -13.54 -2.63 -12.45
CA GLY A 124 -13.46 -1.54 -11.50
C GLY A 124 -13.29 -2.04 -10.07
N ARG A 125 -12.12 -1.78 -9.47
CA ARG A 125 -11.89 -2.05 -8.04
C ARG A 125 -12.40 -0.88 -7.20
N PRO A 126 -13.22 -1.11 -6.17
CA PRO A 126 -13.87 -0.03 -5.41
C PRO A 126 -12.87 0.70 -4.50
N LEU A 127 -13.01 2.03 -4.38
CA LEU A 127 -12.27 2.91 -3.45
C LEU A 127 -12.33 2.45 -1.98
N ARG A 128 -13.26 1.54 -1.67
CA ARG A 128 -13.41 0.85 -0.37
C ARG A 128 -12.16 0.05 0.01
N GLU A 129 -11.38 -0.40 -0.96
CA GLU A 129 -10.11 -1.12 -0.73
C GLU A 129 -9.01 -0.24 -0.10
N LEU A 130 -9.09 1.09 -0.22
CA LEU A 130 -8.19 2.03 0.48
C LEU A 130 -8.52 2.18 1.98
N ILE A 131 -9.73 1.77 2.37
CA ILE A 131 -10.31 2.02 3.69
C ILE A 131 -10.47 0.70 4.49
N ALA A 132 -10.47 -0.46 3.83
CA ALA A 132 -10.60 -1.76 4.46
C ALA A 132 -9.25 -2.48 4.58
N ASN A 133 -8.99 -3.06 5.76
CA ASN A 133 -7.80 -3.88 6.02
C ASN A 133 -7.92 -5.29 5.42
N ASP A 134 -6.88 -6.10 5.65
CA ASP A 134 -6.66 -7.46 5.12
C ASP A 134 -7.80 -8.47 5.38
N SER A 135 -8.86 -8.07 6.08
CA SER A 135 -10.03 -8.89 6.44
C SER A 135 -11.38 -8.32 5.98
N GLY A 136 -11.41 -7.23 5.19
CA GLY A 136 -12.65 -6.58 4.77
C GLY A 136 -13.32 -5.73 5.87
N ARG A 137 -12.64 -5.49 6.99
CA ARG A 137 -13.08 -4.57 8.06
C ARG A 137 -12.33 -3.24 7.94
N THR A 138 -12.98 -2.14 8.29
CA THR A 138 -12.33 -0.83 8.35
C THR A 138 -11.35 -0.86 9.54
N ASP A 139 -10.04 -0.81 9.29
CA ASP A 139 -9.06 -0.62 10.37
C ASP A 139 -9.09 0.85 10.79
N LEU A 140 -9.40 1.08 12.05
CA LEU A 140 -9.48 2.42 12.62
C LEU A 140 -8.14 3.15 12.49
N VAL A 141 -7.02 2.43 12.60
CA VAL A 141 -5.67 3.01 12.50
C VAL A 141 -5.39 3.45 11.06
N ASP A 142 -5.74 2.62 10.08
CA ASP A 142 -5.58 2.95 8.67
C ASP A 142 -6.50 4.10 8.26
N LEU A 143 -7.76 4.10 8.73
CA LEU A 143 -8.71 5.17 8.49
C LEU A 143 -8.23 6.51 9.09
N GLN A 144 -7.75 6.49 10.33
CA GLN A 144 -7.20 7.69 10.99
C GLN A 144 -6.00 8.23 10.23
N TYR A 145 -5.07 7.36 9.83
CA TYR A 145 -3.89 7.76 9.06
C TYR A 145 -4.26 8.37 7.70
N VAL A 146 -5.20 7.78 6.97
CA VAL A 146 -5.69 8.31 5.68
C VAL A 146 -6.42 9.63 5.87
N ALA A 147 -7.38 9.69 6.80
CA ALA A 147 -8.21 10.87 7.00
C ALA A 147 -7.38 12.08 7.44
N LEU A 148 -6.48 11.89 8.41
CA LEU A 148 -5.61 12.97 8.90
C LEU A 148 -4.58 13.38 7.85
N SER A 149 -4.04 12.43 7.07
CA SER A 149 -3.18 12.78 5.92
C SER A 149 -3.93 13.61 4.87
N ALA A 150 -5.18 13.25 4.55
CA ALA A 150 -5.99 13.96 3.58
C ALA A 150 -6.35 15.38 4.04
N VAL A 151 -6.70 15.56 5.31
CA VAL A 151 -6.95 16.89 5.91
C VAL A 151 -5.71 17.76 5.82
N THR A 152 -4.54 17.22 6.13
CA THR A 152 -3.28 17.97 6.06
C THR A 152 -2.88 18.32 4.63
N MET A 153 -3.07 17.41 3.67
CA MET A 153 -2.89 17.74 2.25
C MET A 153 -3.84 18.86 1.81
N LEU A 154 -5.11 18.80 2.23
CA LEU A 154 -6.10 19.83 1.90
C LEU A 154 -5.71 21.19 2.49
N TYR A 155 -5.27 21.23 3.75
CA TYR A 155 -4.75 22.43 4.39
C TYR A 155 -3.61 23.03 3.55
N VAL A 156 -2.59 22.23 3.23
CA VAL A 156 -1.42 22.68 2.46
C VAL A 156 -1.84 23.25 1.10
N VAL A 157 -2.72 22.55 0.38
CA VAL A 157 -3.19 22.99 -0.95
C VAL A 157 -3.96 24.31 -0.85
N LEU A 158 -4.91 24.42 0.09
CA LEU A 158 -5.75 25.61 0.21
C LEU A 158 -4.95 26.83 0.67
N PHE A 159 -4.07 26.67 1.65
CA PHE A 159 -3.23 27.77 2.14
C PHE A 159 -2.22 28.22 1.07
N PHE A 160 -1.62 27.29 0.33
CA PHE A 160 -0.72 27.66 -0.75
C PHE A 160 -1.46 28.38 -1.90
N LEU A 161 -2.68 27.94 -2.24
CA LEU A 161 -3.49 28.60 -3.26
C LEU A 161 -3.95 30.00 -2.82
N SER A 162 -4.13 30.22 -1.52
CA SER A 162 -4.51 31.53 -0.98
C SER A 162 -3.41 32.58 -1.13
N ASP A 163 -2.14 32.16 -1.03
CA ASP A 163 -0.98 33.03 -1.25
C ASP A 163 0.25 32.24 -1.75
N VAL A 164 0.34 32.11 -3.07
CA VAL A 164 1.49 31.46 -3.73
C VAL A 164 2.78 32.25 -3.54
N GLY A 165 2.68 33.58 -3.38
CA GLY A 165 3.84 34.47 -3.26
C GLY A 165 4.54 34.36 -1.92
N ALA A 166 3.82 33.97 -0.87
CA ALA A 166 4.39 33.64 0.44
C ALA A 166 5.21 32.33 0.44
N GLY A 167 5.13 31.53 -0.62
CA GLY A 167 5.82 30.25 -0.72
C GLY A 167 5.15 29.13 0.07
N LEU A 168 5.92 28.15 0.52
CA LEU A 168 5.39 26.97 1.21
C LEU A 168 4.66 27.35 2.51
N PRO A 169 3.41 26.87 2.71
CA PRO A 169 2.65 27.14 3.92
C PRO A 169 3.41 26.74 5.19
N ARG A 170 3.33 27.57 6.22
CA ARG A 170 3.76 27.19 7.55
C ARG A 170 2.68 26.29 8.17
N LEU A 171 3.06 25.09 8.60
CA LEU A 171 2.17 24.20 9.33
C LEU A 171 2.32 24.48 10.83
N PRO A 172 1.22 24.67 11.57
CA PRO A 172 1.24 24.67 13.03
C PRO A 172 1.79 23.34 13.55
N ASP A 173 2.56 23.39 14.65
CA ASP A 173 3.18 22.24 15.28
C ASP A 173 2.15 21.17 15.69
N GLU A 174 0.91 21.59 15.96
CA GLU A 174 -0.21 20.73 16.29
C GLU A 174 -0.64 19.84 15.12
N ILE A 175 -0.59 20.36 13.88
CA ILE A 175 -0.91 19.57 12.67
C ILE A 175 0.18 18.53 12.42
N TRP A 176 1.44 18.84 12.77
CA TRP A 176 2.55 17.90 12.72
C TRP A 176 2.37 16.75 13.72
N ALA A 177 2.02 17.04 14.97
CA ALA A 177 1.74 16.01 15.98
C ALA A 177 0.57 15.11 15.58
N LEU A 178 -0.49 15.70 15.01
CA LEU A 178 -1.70 15.00 14.58
C LEU A 178 -1.50 14.13 13.32
N THR A 179 -0.44 14.31 12.54
CA THR A 179 -0.12 13.45 11.38
C THR A 179 1.02 12.49 11.65
N GLY A 180 2.02 12.90 12.44
CA GLY A 180 3.15 12.06 12.84
C GLY A 180 2.75 10.92 13.77
N ALA A 181 1.90 11.17 14.77
CA ALA A 181 1.49 10.14 15.72
C ALA A 181 0.68 8.99 15.07
N PRO A 182 -0.31 9.26 14.18
CA PRO A 182 -0.98 8.20 13.43
C PRO A 182 -0.06 7.48 12.45
N ALA A 183 0.91 8.17 11.83
CA ALA A 183 1.90 7.51 10.96
C ALA A 183 2.79 6.53 11.75
N GLY A 184 3.21 6.91 12.95
CA GLY A 184 3.92 6.03 13.87
C GLY A 184 3.07 4.85 14.34
N ALA A 185 1.81 5.09 14.72
CA ALA A 185 0.88 4.05 15.12
C ALA A 185 0.59 3.06 13.97
N TYR A 186 0.42 3.55 12.74
CA TYR A 186 0.27 2.73 11.53
C TYR A 186 1.51 1.86 11.31
N LEU A 187 2.71 2.42 11.43
CA LEU A 187 3.95 1.68 11.27
C LEU A 187 4.07 0.58 12.33
N VAL A 188 3.81 0.90 13.59
CA VAL A 188 3.80 -0.08 14.69
C VAL A 188 2.77 -1.18 14.43
N ASN A 189 1.57 -0.82 13.99
CA ASN A 189 0.53 -1.78 13.64
C ASN A 189 0.97 -2.70 12.49
N LYS A 190 1.60 -2.18 11.44
CA LYS A 190 2.13 -2.99 10.33
C LYS A 190 3.29 -3.90 10.73
N MET A 191 4.12 -3.48 11.68
CA MET A 191 5.16 -4.33 12.24
C MET A 191 4.59 -5.41 13.16
N ALA A 192 3.58 -5.06 13.95
CA ALA A 192 2.92 -5.97 14.90
C ALA A 192 2.00 -6.97 14.21
N THR A 193 1.37 -6.60 13.10
CA THR A 193 0.44 -7.44 12.36
C THR A 193 1.20 -8.59 11.68
N ARG A 194 0.90 -9.80 12.11
CA ARG A 194 1.36 -11.04 11.50
C ARG A 194 0.60 -11.28 10.20
N ALA A 195 1.31 -11.61 9.12
CA ALA A 195 0.66 -11.96 7.86
C ALA A 195 -0.07 -13.29 8.00
N ASN A 196 -1.27 -13.39 7.43
CA ASN A 196 -1.96 -14.66 7.27
C ASN A 196 -1.14 -15.59 6.36
N PRO A 197 -1.20 -16.91 6.55
CA PRO A 197 -0.64 -17.85 5.57
C PRO A 197 -1.35 -17.67 4.23
N VAL A 198 -0.62 -17.80 3.13
CA VAL A 198 -1.14 -17.63 1.78
C VAL A 198 -0.85 -18.87 0.96
N ILE A 199 -1.89 -19.38 0.29
CA ILE A 199 -1.79 -20.47 -0.69
C ILE A 199 -1.70 -19.84 -2.07
N THR A 200 -0.69 -20.22 -2.85
CA THR A 200 -0.44 -19.69 -4.19
C THR A 200 -0.82 -20.67 -5.26
N ASP A 201 -0.57 -21.95 -5.01
CA ASP A 201 -0.96 -23.04 -5.89
C ASP A 201 -1.20 -24.32 -5.08
N VAL A 202 -2.00 -25.21 -5.66
CA VAL A 202 -2.25 -26.54 -5.13
C VAL A 202 -2.19 -27.52 -6.28
N THR A 203 -1.30 -28.50 -6.18
CA THR A 203 -1.16 -29.60 -7.13
C THR A 203 -1.44 -30.93 -6.46
N VAL A 204 -1.97 -31.88 -7.24
CA VAL A 204 -2.17 -33.26 -6.80
C VAL A 204 -1.49 -34.16 -7.81
N SER A 205 -0.52 -34.96 -7.36
CA SER A 205 0.15 -35.98 -8.16
C SER A 205 0.27 -37.25 -7.33
N ASP A 206 -0.09 -38.40 -7.91
CA ASP A 206 0.11 -39.72 -7.30
C ASP A 206 -0.49 -39.86 -5.88
N GLY A 207 -1.62 -39.21 -5.63
CA GLY A 207 -2.28 -39.20 -4.31
C GLY A 207 -1.60 -38.32 -3.26
N LEU A 208 -0.59 -37.55 -3.65
CA LEU A 208 0.06 -36.54 -2.82
C LEU A 208 -0.44 -35.15 -3.19
N LEU A 209 -0.88 -34.40 -2.19
CA LEU A 209 -1.25 -32.99 -2.29
C LEU A 209 -0.02 -32.14 -1.98
N THR A 210 0.36 -31.26 -2.90
CA THR A 210 1.40 -30.25 -2.70
C THR A 210 0.75 -28.88 -2.69
N VAL A 211 0.97 -28.13 -1.62
CA VAL A 211 0.45 -26.78 -1.42
C VAL A 211 1.62 -25.82 -1.42
N GLU A 212 1.71 -25.03 -2.49
CA GLU A 212 2.68 -23.96 -2.59
C GLU A 212 2.11 -22.71 -1.95
N GLY A 213 2.99 -21.96 -1.29
CA GLY A 213 2.54 -20.85 -0.50
C GLY A 213 3.62 -20.32 0.43
N GLY A 214 3.22 -19.44 1.33
CA GLY A 214 4.12 -18.98 2.36
C GLY A 214 3.38 -18.48 3.59
N GLY A 215 4.13 -18.36 4.67
CA GLY A 215 3.56 -18.07 5.99
C GLY A 215 3.16 -19.35 6.71
N PHE A 216 3.71 -20.49 6.29
CA PHE A 216 3.41 -21.82 6.81
C PHE A 216 4.22 -22.16 8.06
N THR A 217 4.30 -21.24 9.02
CA THR A 217 5.00 -21.51 10.27
C THR A 217 4.10 -22.33 11.20
N ASP A 218 4.54 -23.50 11.65
CA ASP A 218 3.70 -24.43 12.43
C ASP A 218 2.34 -24.71 11.74
N PRO A 219 2.35 -25.21 10.49
CA PRO A 219 1.17 -25.24 9.64
C PRO A 219 0.22 -26.38 10.01
N ARG A 220 -1.08 -26.10 9.96
CA ARG A 220 -2.16 -27.08 9.98
C ARG A 220 -2.91 -27.01 8.66
N LEU A 221 -2.80 -28.06 7.86
CA LEU A 221 -3.46 -28.18 6.58
C LEU A 221 -4.84 -28.84 6.75
N THR A 222 -5.86 -28.24 6.17
CA THR A 222 -7.21 -28.81 6.11
C THR A 222 -7.69 -28.89 4.67
N VAL A 223 -8.25 -30.04 4.30
CA VAL A 223 -8.87 -30.31 3.01
C VAL A 223 -10.32 -30.73 3.25
N ALA A 224 -11.28 -30.00 2.68
CA ALA A 224 -12.71 -30.21 2.93
C ALA A 224 -13.01 -30.35 4.44
N ASP A 225 -12.47 -29.42 5.24
CA ASP A 225 -12.54 -29.38 6.71
C ASP A 225 -11.90 -30.57 7.46
N THR A 226 -11.29 -31.52 6.75
CA THR A 226 -10.52 -32.62 7.33
C THR A 226 -9.07 -32.22 7.50
N THR A 227 -8.52 -32.35 8.71
CA THR A 227 -7.10 -32.07 8.96
C THR A 227 -6.24 -33.17 8.37
N LEU A 228 -5.24 -32.80 7.56
CA LEU A 228 -4.27 -33.73 7.00
C LEU A 228 -2.90 -33.53 7.67
N PRO A 229 -2.12 -34.61 7.89
CA PRO A 229 -0.74 -34.50 8.30
C PRO A 229 0.06 -33.89 7.14
N ALA A 230 0.53 -32.65 7.32
CA ALA A 230 1.31 -31.94 6.32
C ALA A 230 2.78 -31.83 6.77
N THR A 231 3.69 -32.12 5.84
CA THR A 231 5.13 -32.01 6.04
C THR A 231 5.65 -30.86 5.18
N PRO A 232 6.34 -29.87 5.78
CA PRO A 232 6.99 -28.81 5.02
C PRO A 232 8.22 -29.35 4.31
N ASP A 233 8.34 -29.02 3.03
CA ASP A 233 9.55 -29.23 2.24
C ASP A 233 10.63 -28.23 2.72
N PRO A 234 11.81 -28.70 3.18
CA PRO A 234 12.87 -27.83 3.70
C PRO A 234 13.52 -26.93 2.64
N VAL A 235 13.37 -27.24 1.35
CA VAL A 235 13.99 -26.49 0.25
C VAL A 235 13.03 -25.46 -0.32
N THR A 236 11.78 -25.85 -0.56
CA THR A 236 10.79 -24.98 -1.22
C THR A 236 9.86 -24.27 -0.24
N GLY A 237 9.74 -24.78 0.99
CA GLY A 237 8.76 -24.32 1.97
C GLY A 237 7.32 -24.73 1.66
N ALA A 238 7.08 -25.50 0.58
CA ALA A 238 5.77 -26.03 0.24
C ALA A 238 5.30 -27.08 1.26
N LEU A 239 4.00 -27.25 1.42
CA LEU A 239 3.44 -28.30 2.27
C LEU A 239 3.05 -29.49 1.42
N THR A 240 3.48 -30.68 1.83
CA THR A 240 3.07 -31.95 1.22
C THR A 240 2.21 -32.73 2.20
N ALA A 241 1.13 -33.33 1.71
CA ALA A 241 0.25 -34.17 2.52
C ALA A 241 -0.34 -35.31 1.70
N PRO A 242 -0.48 -36.53 2.25
CA PRO A 242 -1.21 -37.60 1.59
C PRO A 242 -2.69 -37.22 1.47
N LEU A 243 -3.22 -37.27 0.24
CA LEU A 243 -4.62 -37.01 -0.03
C LEU A 243 -5.43 -38.31 0.15
N PRO A 244 -6.47 -38.33 0.99
CA PRO A 244 -7.31 -39.52 1.15
C PRO A 244 -7.95 -39.90 -0.18
N ALA A 245 -7.92 -41.19 -0.54
CA ALA A 245 -8.45 -41.70 -1.82
C ALA A 245 -9.96 -41.42 -2.03
N THR A 246 -10.69 -41.13 -0.96
CA THR A 246 -12.10 -40.73 -0.99
C THR A 246 -12.31 -39.26 -1.36
N THR A 247 -11.26 -38.45 -1.38
CA THR A 247 -11.34 -37.02 -1.69
C THR A 247 -11.36 -36.84 -3.20
N GLN A 248 -12.50 -36.42 -3.74
CA GLN A 248 -12.61 -36.09 -5.17
C GLN A 248 -12.67 -34.57 -5.37
N PRO A 249 -12.03 -34.05 -6.44
CA PRO A 249 -12.22 -32.66 -6.84
C PRO A 249 -13.68 -32.38 -7.24
N PRO A 250 -14.19 -31.14 -7.06
CA PRO A 250 -13.49 -30.01 -6.45
C PRO A 250 -13.50 -30.09 -4.91
N PHE A 251 -12.42 -29.63 -4.30
CA PHE A 251 -12.32 -29.51 -2.84
C PHE A 251 -11.63 -28.22 -2.43
N THR A 252 -11.80 -27.86 -1.15
CA THR A 252 -11.22 -26.63 -0.60
C THR A 252 -10.02 -26.97 0.27
N VAL A 253 -8.94 -26.23 0.08
CA VAL A 253 -7.70 -26.30 0.85
C VAL A 253 -7.55 -25.03 1.67
N VAL A 254 -7.23 -25.19 2.94
CA VAL A 254 -6.97 -24.10 3.88
C VAL A 254 -5.74 -24.45 4.69
N VAL A 255 -4.84 -23.48 4.86
CA VAL A 255 -3.72 -23.58 5.77
C VAL A 255 -3.96 -22.65 6.96
N THR A 256 -3.82 -23.19 8.17
CA THR A 256 -3.80 -22.40 9.40
C THR A 256 -2.38 -22.40 9.96
N SER A 257 -1.85 -21.24 10.29
CA SER A 257 -0.53 -21.06 10.89
C SER A 257 -0.67 -20.18 12.13
N ARG A 258 -0.28 -20.69 13.30
CA ARG A 258 -0.31 -19.95 14.58
C ARG A 258 -1.64 -19.23 14.86
N GLY A 259 -2.77 -19.88 14.52
CA GLY A 259 -4.12 -19.34 14.70
C GLY A 259 -4.62 -18.41 13.59
N LEU A 260 -3.78 -18.08 12.60
CA LEU A 260 -4.17 -17.32 11.41
C LEU A 260 -4.53 -18.26 10.26
N ARG A 261 -5.59 -17.95 9.52
CA ARG A 261 -6.14 -18.80 8.46
C ARG A 261 -5.88 -18.18 7.08
N SER A 262 -5.52 -19.01 6.11
CA SER A 262 -5.43 -18.60 4.70
C SER A 262 -6.82 -18.37 4.12
N ASP A 263 -6.88 -17.61 3.03
CA ASP A 263 -8.07 -17.65 2.19
C ASP A 263 -8.32 -19.10 1.72
N PRO A 264 -9.59 -19.54 1.62
CA PRO A 264 -9.89 -20.87 1.09
C PRO A 264 -9.50 -20.98 -0.38
N TYR A 265 -8.61 -21.93 -0.69
CA TYR A 265 -8.21 -22.24 -2.05
C TYR A 265 -9.08 -23.36 -2.60
N ARG A 266 -9.78 -23.12 -3.71
CA ARG A 266 -10.60 -24.14 -4.38
C ARG A 266 -9.74 -24.85 -5.41
N TYR A 267 -9.46 -26.13 -5.17
CA TYR A 267 -8.79 -27.00 -6.12
C TYR A 267 -9.83 -27.63 -7.05
N GLU A 268 -9.54 -27.60 -8.35
CA GLU A 268 -10.31 -28.28 -9.40
C GLU A 268 -9.37 -29.23 -10.14
N ALA A 269 -9.90 -30.38 -10.58
CA ALA A 269 -9.10 -31.32 -11.37
C ALA A 269 -8.65 -30.63 -12.67
N PRO A 270 -7.43 -30.93 -13.16
CA PRO A 270 -7.05 -30.53 -14.51
C PRO A 270 -8.08 -31.05 -15.51
N ALA A 271 -8.54 -30.19 -16.42
CA ALA A 271 -9.40 -30.63 -17.51
C ALA A 271 -8.64 -31.71 -18.31
N ALA A 272 -9.25 -32.88 -18.48
CA ALA A 272 -8.69 -33.92 -19.34
C ALA A 272 -8.60 -33.35 -20.76
N GLY A 273 -7.38 -33.10 -21.22
CA GLY A 273 -7.07 -32.70 -22.59
C GLY A 273 -7.03 -33.89 -23.53
#